data_AF-A0A7S3SH75-F1
#
_entry.id   AF-A0A7S3SH75-F1
#
_cell.length_a   1.000
_cell.length_b   1.000
_cell.length_c   1.000
_cell.angle_alpha   90.00
_cell.angle_beta   90.00
_cell.angle_gamma   90.00
#
_symmetry.space_group_name_H-M   'P 1'
#
loop_
_entity.id
_entity.type
_entity.pdbx_description
1 polymer ?
#
loop_
_entity_poly.entity_id
_entity_poly.type
_entity_poly.pdbx_seq_one_letter_code
_entity_poly.pdbx_strand_id
1 'polypeptide(L)'
;IVSSKEAKVLALDRDSFNLLLGPLQELMQRKHAPGCRRLSTVSTAATMSEGRDLHQTEAKILMEDMKVIGLLGCGAFGAVELMEHVSNGRMYALKGLSKGFIVETGMQENVMNEKCVLMMTNSPFIIKLHATYNTPQ
;
A
#
# COMPACT_ATOMS: atom_id res chain seq x y z
N ILE A 1 14.79 22.20 23.01
CA ILE A 1 15.74 21.31 22.28
C ILE A 1 15.87 20.04 23.12
N VAL A 2 15.45 18.90 22.59
CA VAL A 2 15.58 17.60 23.29
C VAL A 2 16.92 17.01 22.86
N SER A 3 17.87 16.85 23.78
CA SER A 3 19.18 16.26 23.54
C SER A 3 19.32 14.95 24.30
N SER A 4 19.66 13.86 23.62
CA SER A 4 20.05 12.61 24.26
C SER A 4 21.54 12.61 24.57
N LYS A 5 21.93 12.01 25.71
CA LYS A 5 23.33 11.78 26.07
C LYS A 5 23.97 10.62 25.31
N GLU A 6 23.14 9.68 24.85
CA GLU A 6 23.60 8.47 24.18
C GLU A 6 22.78 8.23 22.90
N ALA A 7 23.48 7.78 21.87
CA ALA A 7 22.90 7.28 20.63
C ALA A 7 23.58 5.96 20.30
N LYS A 8 22.77 4.92 20.04
CA LYS A 8 23.24 3.65 19.51
C LYS A 8 22.69 3.51 18.09
N VAL A 9 23.58 3.21 17.15
CA VAL A 9 23.24 2.99 15.75
C VAL A 9 23.61 1.57 15.35
N LEU A 10 22.79 0.97 14.49
CA LEU A 10 23.12 -0.28 13.82
C LEU A 10 23.71 0.08 12.44
N ALA A 11 24.85 -0.50 12.13
CA ALA A 11 25.49 -0.35 10.83
C ALA A 11 25.72 -1.73 10.22
N LEU A 12 25.55 -1.83 8.90
CA LEU A 12 25.93 -2.99 8.11
C LEU A 12 26.95 -2.51 7.09
N ASP A 13 28.09 -3.21 6.99
CA ASP A 13 29.12 -2.86 6.02
C ASP A 13 28.68 -3.21 4.59
N ARG A 14 29.35 -2.58 3.62
CA ARG A 14 28.99 -2.70 2.20
C ARG A 14 29.19 -4.11 1.66
N ASP A 15 30.23 -4.81 2.10
CA ASP A 15 30.57 -6.13 1.56
C ASP A 15 29.62 -7.20 2.11
N SER A 16 29.29 -7.13 3.40
CA SER A 16 28.22 -7.92 4.02
C SER A 16 26.86 -7.63 3.39
N PHE A 17 26.53 -6.37 3.11
CA PHE A 17 25.30 -6.01 2.39
C PHE A 17 25.26 -6.67 1.01
N ASN A 18 26.34 -6.57 0.23
CA ASN A 18 26.42 -7.15 -1.11
C ASN A 18 26.37 -8.69 -1.07
N LEU A 19 26.95 -9.33 -0.06
CA LEU A 19 26.91 -10.77 0.11
C LEU A 19 25.50 -11.29 0.41
N LEU A 20 24.75 -10.56 1.26
CA LEU A 20 23.39 -10.96 1.65
C LEU A 20 22.35 -10.63 0.58
N LEU A 21 22.45 -9.46 -0.06
CA LEU A 21 21.37 -8.90 -0.89
C LEU A 21 21.78 -8.70 -2.36
N GLY A 22 23.07 -8.75 -2.68
CA GLY A 22 23.61 -8.40 -4.00
C GLY A 22 23.87 -6.89 -4.15
N PRO A 23 24.43 -6.45 -5.30
CA PRO A 23 24.70 -5.04 -5.57
C PRO A 23 23.43 -4.19 -5.48
N LEU A 24 23.50 -3.09 -4.72
CA LEU A 24 22.37 -2.16 -4.53
C LEU A 24 21.72 -1.71 -5.85
N GLN A 25 22.53 -1.54 -6.90
CA GLN A 25 22.09 -1.13 -8.23
C GLN A 25 21.06 -2.11 -8.82
N GLU A 26 21.27 -3.42 -8.65
CA GLU A 26 20.35 -4.45 -9.15
C GLU A 26 19.04 -4.46 -8.35
N LEU A 27 19.12 -4.22 -7.03
CA LEU A 27 17.96 -4.14 -6.16
C LEU A 27 17.08 -2.93 -6.50
N MET A 28 17.70 -1.81 -6.86
CA MET A 28 16.98 -0.59 -7.27
C MET A 28 16.32 -0.75 -8.64
N GLN A 29 16.93 -1.48 -9.57
CA GLN A 29 16.40 -1.68 -10.93
C GLN A 29 15.27 -2.72 -10.99
N ARG A 30 15.27 -3.72 -10.10
CA ARG A 30 14.21 -4.76 -10.04
C ARG A 30 12.80 -4.22 -9.69
N LYS A 31 12.66 -2.95 -9.29
CA LYS A 31 11.37 -2.31 -8.96
C LYS A 31 10.45 -2.04 -10.17
N HIS A 32 10.93 -2.21 -11.42
CA HIS A 32 10.16 -1.88 -12.64
C HIS A 32 9.68 -3.08 -13.48
N ALA A 33 9.90 -4.33 -13.06
CA ALA A 33 9.43 -5.51 -13.81
C ALA A 33 8.18 -6.12 -13.15
N PRO A 34 6.98 -6.06 -13.78
CA PRO A 34 5.82 -6.79 -13.30
C PRO A 34 6.01 -8.28 -13.65
N GLY A 35 6.13 -9.15 -12.64
CA GLY A 35 5.87 -10.59 -12.83
C GLY A 35 7.07 -11.55 -12.92
N CYS A 36 8.21 -11.30 -12.28
CA CYS A 36 9.29 -12.32 -12.23
C CYS A 36 9.24 -13.17 -10.95
N ARG A 37 9.11 -14.49 -11.15
CA ARG A 37 9.03 -15.56 -10.15
C ARG A 37 10.37 -15.75 -9.43
N ARG A 38 10.32 -16.00 -8.11
CA ARG A 38 11.47 -16.49 -7.34
C ARG A 38 12.02 -17.78 -7.96
N LEU A 39 13.28 -17.78 -8.37
CA LEU A 39 14.06 -19.00 -8.53
C LEU A 39 15.12 -19.05 -7.43
N SER A 40 15.00 -20.06 -6.58
CA SER A 40 15.85 -20.36 -5.43
C SER A 40 17.09 -21.13 -5.83
N THR A 41 18.25 -20.81 -5.26
CA THR A 41 19.36 -21.77 -5.14
C THR A 41 20.05 -21.61 -3.78
N VAL A 42 19.63 -22.47 -2.85
CA VAL A 42 20.33 -23.10 -1.70
C VAL A 42 21.02 -22.17 -0.67
N SER A 43 20.36 -21.79 0.43
CA SER A 43 20.31 -22.43 1.78
C SER A 43 21.49 -22.10 2.71
N THR A 44 21.27 -21.18 3.67
CA THR A 44 21.49 -21.41 5.12
C THR A 44 20.79 -20.32 5.95
N ALA A 45 20.14 -20.79 7.02
CA ALA A 45 19.44 -20.11 8.11
C ALA A 45 19.60 -18.58 8.30
N ALA A 46 18.50 -17.85 8.13
CA ALA A 46 18.00 -16.83 9.07
C ALA A 46 16.65 -16.30 8.60
N THR A 47 15.61 -16.67 9.34
CA THR A 47 14.25 -16.14 9.28
C THR A 47 14.26 -14.68 9.71
N MET A 48 14.32 -13.71 8.80
CA MET A 48 13.98 -12.30 9.08
C MET A 48 13.46 -11.66 7.79
N SER A 49 12.14 -11.59 7.66
CA SER A 49 11.44 -10.86 6.60
C SER A 49 11.14 -9.45 7.12
N GLU A 50 12.10 -8.53 7.03
CA GLU A 50 11.85 -7.10 7.21
C GLU A 50 12.59 -6.28 6.17
N GLY A 51 11.92 -5.32 5.54
CA GLY A 51 12.56 -4.36 4.63
C GLY A 51 11.78 -3.86 3.41
N ARG A 52 10.45 -3.94 3.37
CA ARG A 52 9.63 -2.91 2.70
C ARG A 52 9.07 -2.07 3.85
N ASP A 53 9.26 -0.76 3.93
CA ASP A 53 9.06 0.25 2.90
C ASP A 53 10.04 1.42 3.09
N LEU A 54 10.76 1.79 2.03
CA LEU A 54 11.14 3.19 1.90
C LEU A 54 9.83 3.93 1.69
N HIS A 55 9.44 4.69 2.72
CA HIS A 55 8.37 5.67 2.72
C HIS A 55 8.67 6.71 1.62
N GLN A 56 8.51 6.32 0.36
CA GLN A 56 8.22 7.26 -0.69
C GLN A 56 6.90 7.82 -0.24
N THR A 57 6.94 9.04 0.30
CA THR A 57 5.78 9.81 0.70
C THR A 57 4.87 9.84 -0.52
N GLU A 58 3.98 8.85 -0.65
CA GLU A 58 3.06 8.79 -1.77
C GLU A 58 2.28 10.10 -1.65
N ALA A 59 2.42 10.95 -2.67
CA ALA A 59 1.74 12.22 -2.71
C ALA A 59 0.26 11.96 -2.36
N LYS A 60 -0.31 12.82 -1.51
CA LYS A 60 -1.70 12.66 -1.09
C LYS A 60 -2.56 12.54 -2.35
N ILE A 61 -3.26 11.42 -2.45
CA ILE A 61 -4.18 11.18 -3.54
C ILE A 61 -5.44 11.98 -3.23
N LEU A 62 -5.70 13.02 -4.03
CA LEU A 62 -6.89 13.85 -3.89
C LEU A 62 -8.00 13.31 -4.80
N MET A 63 -9.25 13.44 -4.37
CA MET A 63 -10.41 12.99 -5.16
C MET A 63 -10.56 13.82 -6.45
N GLU A 64 -10.16 15.10 -6.43
CA GLU A 64 -10.22 16.00 -7.59
C GLU A 64 -9.24 15.63 -8.71
N ASP A 65 -8.15 14.91 -8.38
CA ASP A 65 -7.16 14.44 -9.35
C ASP A 65 -7.55 13.09 -9.99
N MET A 66 -8.74 12.59 -9.69
CA MET A 66 -9.23 11.30 -10.18
C MET A 66 -10.27 11.46 -11.26
N LYS A 67 -10.10 10.71 -12.35
CA LYS A 67 -11.05 10.61 -13.46
C LYS A 67 -11.71 9.23 -13.45
N VAL A 68 -13.03 9.20 -13.49
CA VAL A 68 -13.80 7.95 -13.67
C VAL A 68 -13.59 7.41 -15.09
N ILE A 69 -13.20 6.15 -15.18
CA ILE A 69 -13.02 5.41 -16.44
C ILE A 69 -14.22 4.51 -16.70
N GLY A 70 -14.76 3.86 -15.67
CA GLY A 70 -15.96 3.03 -15.82
C GLY A 70 -16.26 2.19 -14.58
N LEU A 71 -17.37 1.46 -14.64
CA LEU A 71 -17.83 0.57 -13.57
C LEU A 71 -17.05 -0.76 -13.59
N LEU A 72 -16.49 -1.15 -12.44
CA LEU A 72 -15.88 -2.48 -12.23
C LEU A 72 -16.86 -3.48 -11.65
N GLY A 73 -17.81 -3.05 -10.82
CA GLY A 73 -18.84 -3.93 -10.28
C GLY A 73 -19.78 -3.24 -9.30
N CYS A 74 -20.89 -3.91 -9.02
CA CYS A 74 -21.88 -3.48 -8.03
C CYS A 74 -21.97 -4.51 -6.90
N GLY A 75 -22.09 -4.04 -5.66
CA GLY A 75 -22.30 -4.86 -4.48
C GLY A 75 -23.43 -4.29 -3.60
N ALA A 76 -23.68 -4.96 -2.48
CA ALA A 76 -24.78 -4.58 -1.58
C ALA A 76 -24.67 -3.14 -1.03
N PHE A 77 -23.45 -2.67 -0.78
CA PHE A 77 -23.21 -1.36 -0.15
C PHE A 77 -22.96 -0.22 -1.14
N GLY A 78 -22.88 -0.52 -2.44
CA GLY A 78 -22.61 0.47 -3.48
C GLY A 78 -21.85 -0.11 -4.68
N ALA A 79 -21.15 0.76 -5.40
CA ALA A 79 -20.48 0.44 -6.65
C ALA A 79 -18.97 0.58 -6.53
N VAL A 80 -18.24 -0.15 -7.38
CA VAL A 80 -16.79 -0.02 -7.54
C VAL A 80 -16.52 0.53 -8.93
N GLU A 81 -15.85 1.67 -9.01
CA GLU A 81 -15.47 2.33 -10.25
C GLU A 81 -13.95 2.27 -10.46
N LEU A 82 -13.53 2.12 -11.71
CA LEU A 82 -12.14 2.27 -12.14
C LEU A 82 -11.84 3.76 -12.27
N MET A 83 -10.84 4.22 -11.55
CA MET A 83 -10.37 5.60 -11.53
C MET A 83 -8.95 5.69 -12.10
N GLU A 84 -8.67 6.73 -12.85
CA GLU A 84 -7.33 7.07 -13.33
C GLU A 84 -6.88 8.38 -12.69
N HIS A 85 -5.67 8.41 -12.11
CA HIS A 85 -5.08 9.63 -11.61
C HIS A 85 -4.49 10.45 -12.76
N VAL A 86 -5.01 11.66 -12.96
CA VAL A 86 -4.83 12.43 -14.21
C VAL A 86 -3.36 12.76 -14.49
N SER A 87 -2.54 13.01 -13.47
CA SER A 87 -1.16 13.46 -13.65
C SER A 87 -0.15 12.34 -13.92
N ASN A 88 -0.41 11.10 -13.47
CA ASN A 88 0.54 9.99 -13.58
C ASN A 88 -0.02 8.73 -14.24
N GLY A 89 -1.29 8.73 -14.65
CA GLY A 89 -1.96 7.61 -15.32
C GLY A 89 -2.12 6.36 -14.45
N ARG A 90 -1.86 6.43 -13.14
CA ARG A 90 -2.06 5.27 -12.26
C ARG A 90 -3.54 4.99 -12.09
N MET A 91 -3.87 3.70 -12.18
CA MET A 91 -5.24 3.20 -12.08
C MET A 91 -5.54 2.73 -10.65
N TYR A 92 -6.75 3.03 -10.19
CA TYR A 92 -7.25 2.71 -8.87
C TYR A 92 -8.67 2.18 -8.95
N ALA A 93 -9.10 1.41 -7.95
CA ALA A 93 -10.50 1.06 -7.76
C ALA A 93 -11.09 1.90 -6.63
N LEU A 94 -12.18 2.61 -6.89
CA LEU A 94 -12.92 3.38 -5.89
C LEU A 94 -14.22 2.67 -5.54
N LYS A 95 -14.31 2.18 -4.30
CA LYS A 95 -15.56 1.61 -3.75
C LYS A 95 -16.39 2.73 -3.12
N GLY A 96 -17.48 3.10 -3.78
CA GLY A 96 -18.50 3.99 -3.24
C GLY A 96 -19.41 3.25 -2.25
N LEU A 97 -19.68 3.88 -1.11
CA LEU A 97 -20.52 3.33 -0.04
C LEU A 97 -21.71 4.25 0.22
N SER A 98 -22.94 3.70 0.21
CA SER A 98 -24.15 4.46 0.52
C SER A 98 -24.31 4.67 2.03
N LYS A 99 -24.13 5.92 2.50
CA LYS A 99 -24.27 6.24 3.92
C LYS A 99 -25.68 6.00 4.45
N GLY A 100 -26.70 6.35 3.66
CA GLY A 100 -28.10 6.11 4.04
C GLY A 100 -28.38 4.64 4.30
N PHE A 101 -27.94 3.76 3.38
CA PHE A 101 -28.11 2.32 3.53
C PHE A 101 -27.31 1.75 4.71
N ILE A 102 -26.09 2.24 4.93
CA ILE A 102 -25.26 1.82 6.08
C ILE A 102 -25.94 2.20 7.41
N VAL A 103 -26.54 3.39 7.49
CA VAL A 103 -27.25 3.83 8.69
C VAL A 103 -28.53 3.03 8.90
N GLU A 104 -29.32 2.82 7.84
CA GLU A 104 -30.56 2.03 7.88
C GLU A 104 -30.32 0.58 8.35
N THR A 105 -29.22 -0.02 7.91
CA THR A 105 -28.85 -1.41 8.24
C THR A 105 -28.05 -1.56 9.53
N GLY A 106 -27.66 -0.46 10.19
CA GLY A 106 -26.88 -0.51 11.43
C GLY A 106 -25.44 -1.03 11.25
N MET A 107 -24.85 -0.91 10.06
CA MET A 107 -23.54 -1.50 9.72
C MET A 107 -22.35 -0.53 9.85
N GLN A 108 -22.51 0.59 10.56
CA GLN A 108 -21.49 1.62 10.71
C GLN A 108 -20.19 1.06 11.30
N GLU A 109 -20.28 0.27 12.38
CA GLU A 109 -19.11 -0.31 13.04
C GLU A 109 -18.36 -1.27 12.11
N ASN A 110 -19.09 -2.11 11.38
CA ASN A 110 -18.51 -3.05 10.43
C ASN A 110 -17.71 -2.33 9.33
N VAL A 111 -18.26 -1.25 8.78
CA VAL A 111 -17.60 -0.44 7.75
C VAL A 111 -16.34 0.23 8.31
N MET A 112 -16.41 0.76 9.53
CA MET A 112 -15.24 1.37 10.18
C MET A 112 -14.17 0.34 10.50
N ASN A 113 -14.56 -0.86 10.93
CA ASN A 113 -13.64 -1.96 11.19
C ASN A 113 -12.95 -2.45 9.90
N GLU A 114 -13.69 -2.62 8.80
CA GLU A 114 -13.13 -2.94 7.47
C GLU A 114 -12.08 -1.91 7.06
N LYS A 115 -12.39 -0.63 7.21
CA LYS A 115 -11.45 0.47 6.94
C LYS A 115 -10.19 0.35 7.80
N CYS A 116 -10.34 0.18 9.12
CA CYS A 116 -9.21 0.08 10.05
C CYS A 116 -8.31 -1.11 9.70
N VAL A 117 -8.88 -2.29 9.43
CA VAL A 117 -8.12 -3.48 9.03
C VAL A 117 -7.34 -3.21 7.75
N LEU A 118 -8.00 -2.68 6.70
CA LEU A 118 -7.34 -2.37 5.43
C LEU A 118 -6.21 -1.33 5.57
N MET A 119 -6.37 -0.33 6.44
CA MET A 119 -5.31 0.64 6.73
C MET A 119 -4.08 -0.01 7.38
N MET A 120 -4.25 -1.06 8.17
CA MET A 120 -3.16 -1.78 8.84
C MET A 120 -2.48 -2.81 7.94
N THR A 121 -3.13 -3.24 6.85
CA THR A 121 -2.58 -4.27 5.96
C THR A 121 -1.49 -3.72 5.03
N ASN A 122 -0.35 -4.41 4.99
CA ASN A 122 0.73 -4.14 4.03
C ASN A 122 1.35 -5.47 3.56
N SER A 123 0.71 -6.10 2.58
CA SER A 123 1.07 -7.42 2.07
C SER A 123 0.93 -7.43 0.55
N PRO A 124 1.80 -8.15 -0.20
CA PRO A 124 1.67 -8.24 -1.65
C PRO A 124 0.48 -9.12 -2.09
N PHE A 125 -0.17 -9.80 -1.14
CA PHE A 125 -1.30 -10.70 -1.39
C PHE A 125 -2.64 -10.12 -0.92
N ILE A 126 -2.62 -8.93 -0.30
CA ILE A 126 -3.81 -8.24 0.20
C ILE A 126 -3.90 -6.91 -0.53
N ILE A 127 -5.11 -6.52 -0.92
CA ILE A 127 -5.35 -5.21 -1.53
C ILE A 127 -4.92 -4.09 -0.58
N LYS A 128 -4.25 -3.08 -1.12
CA LYS A 128 -3.81 -1.92 -0.35
C LYS A 128 -4.85 -0.81 -0.41
N LEU A 129 -5.25 -0.28 0.75
CA LEU A 129 -6.04 0.94 0.82
C LEU A 129 -5.12 2.16 0.71
N HIS A 130 -5.28 2.94 -0.36
CA HIS A 130 -4.44 4.11 -0.60
C HIS A 130 -5.00 5.39 0.01
N ALA A 131 -6.32 5.59 -0.08
CA ALA A 131 -7.00 6.79 0.44
C ALA A 131 -8.47 6.49 0.74
N THR A 132 -9.08 7.31 1.59
CA THR A 132 -10.53 7.32 1.82
C THR A 132 -11.04 8.74 1.74
N TYR A 133 -12.17 8.95 1.08
CA TYR A 133 -12.82 10.25 0.96
C TYR A 133 -14.14 10.25 1.70
N ASN A 134 -14.54 11.41 2.20
CA ASN A 134 -15.83 11.62 2.83
C ASN A 134 -16.46 12.86 2.24
N THR A 135 -17.53 12.67 1.46
CA THR A 135 -18.31 13.78 0.90
C THR A 135 -19.49 14.09 1.83
N PRO A 136 -19.88 15.36 1.99
CA PRO A 136 -21.18 15.67 2.56
C PRO A 136 -22.27 14.97 1.74
N GLN A 137 -23.11 14.20 2.42
CA GLN A 137 -24.37 13.64 1.91
C GLN A 137 -25.43 14.02 2.92
#